data_AF-A0A258K159-F1
#
_entry.id   AF-A0A258K159-F1
#
_cell.length_a   1.000
_cell.length_b   1.000
_cell.length_c   1.000
_cell.angle_alpha   90.00
_cell.angle_beta   90.00
_cell.angle_gamma   90.00
#
_symmetry.space_group_name_H-M   'P 1'
#
loop_
_entity.id
_entity.type
_entity.pdbx_description
1 polymer ?
#
loop_
_entity_poly.entity_id
_entity_poly.type
_entity_poly.pdbx_seq_one_letter_code
_entity_poly.pdbx_strand_id
1 'polypeptide(L)' 'ALSTCPTLVEEGVAPRHVDLRPFILSGSDRVRIVPGGLTRVAMKEGSLVVNSSQGGGTKDTWVLDA' A
#
# COMPACT_ATOMS: atom_id res chain seq x y z
N ALA A 1 4.37 -13.73 9.02
CA ALA A 1 4.76 -13.16 7.70
C ALA A 1 4.03 -11.84 7.51
N LEU A 2 4.67 -10.84 6.90
CA LEU A 2 4.02 -9.56 6.55
C LEU A 2 3.25 -9.69 5.23
N SER A 3 2.20 -8.88 5.06
CA SER A 3 1.38 -8.88 3.85
C SER A 3 2.19 -8.60 2.60
N THR A 4 1.88 -9.32 1.52
CA THR A 4 2.45 -9.10 0.20
C THR A 4 1.35 -8.89 -0.82
N CYS A 5 1.66 -8.18 -1.90
CA CYS A 5 0.77 -7.97 -3.04
C CYS A 5 1.51 -8.31 -4.34
N PRO A 6 0.86 -8.99 -5.32
CA PRO A 6 1.44 -9.22 -6.63
C PRO A 6 1.96 -7.92 -7.25
N THR A 7 3.22 -7.93 -7.66
CA THR A 7 3.91 -6.76 -8.21
C THR A 7 4.70 -7.17 -9.43
N LEU A 8 4.55 -6.40 -10.50
CA LEU A 8 5.32 -6.59 -11.72
C LEU A 8 6.77 -6.16 -11.46
N VAL A 9 7.68 -7.09 -11.68
CA VAL A 9 9.14 -6.94 -11.59
C VAL A 9 9.76 -7.43 -12.90
N GLU A 10 11.08 -7.35 -13.02
CA GLU A 10 11.79 -7.70 -14.26
C GLU A 10 11.56 -9.17 -14.66
N GLU A 11 11.48 -10.07 -13.68
CA GLU A 11 11.27 -11.51 -13.89
C GLU A 11 9.79 -11.91 -14.06
N GLY A 12 8.86 -10.94 -14.04
CA GLY A 12 7.42 -11.17 -14.14
C GLY A 12 6.65 -10.75 -12.89
N VAL A 13 5.64 -11.53 -12.50
CA VAL A 13 4.80 -11.19 -11.32
C VAL A 13 5.33 -11.91 -10.09
N ALA A 14 5.78 -11.13 -9.09
CA ALA A 14 6.32 -11.66 -7.84
C ALA A 14 5.65 -10.99 -6.62
N PRO A 15 5.61 -11.67 -5.46
CA PRO A 15 5.13 -11.05 -4.23
C PRO A 15 6.11 -9.98 -3.76
N ARG A 16 5.58 -8.82 -3.34
CA ARG A 16 6.34 -7.75 -2.67
C ARG A 16 5.61 -7.27 -1.44
N HIS A 17 6.36 -6.94 -0.39
CA HIS A 17 5.77 -6.43 0.85
C HIS A 17 5.11 -5.09 0.63
N VAL A 18 3.94 -4.93 1.24
CA VAL A 18 3.15 -3.71 1.15
C VAL A 18 2.77 -3.20 2.53
N ASP A 19 2.55 -1.90 2.61
CA ASP A 19 1.82 -1.30 3.70
C ASP A 19 0.68 -0.41 3.16
N LEU A 20 -0.33 -0.20 4.00
CA LEU A 20 -1.49 0.61 3.68
C LEU A 20 -1.60 1.74 4.70
N ARG A 21 -1.68 2.98 4.20
CA ARG A 21 -1.94 4.17 5.00
C ARG A 21 -3.34 4.71 4.68
N PRO A 22 -4.38 4.36 5.46
CA PRO A 22 -5.67 5.00 5.34
C PRO A 22 -5.63 6.43 5.89
N PHE A 23 -6.62 7.24 5.54
CA PHE A 23 -6.78 8.59 6.05
C PHE A 23 -8.08 8.71 6.82
N ILE A 24 -7.95 9.05 8.11
CA ILE A 24 -9.07 9.34 9.00
C ILE A 24 -9.34 10.84 8.98
N LEU A 25 -10.59 11.22 8.74
CA LEU A 25 -11.06 12.59 8.76
C LEU A 25 -11.87 12.79 10.05
N SER A 26 -11.38 13.68 10.91
CA SER A 26 -12.07 14.08 12.15
C SER A 26 -12.63 15.49 11.99
N GLY A 27 -13.95 15.63 12.14
CA GLY A 27 -14.64 16.93 12.17
C GLY A 27 -15.44 17.08 13.47
N SER A 28 -16.04 18.25 13.69
CA SER A 28 -16.82 18.56 14.90
C SER A 28 -17.91 17.53 15.20
N ASP A 29 -18.53 16.99 14.15
CA ASP A 29 -19.76 16.19 14.29
C ASP A 29 -19.50 14.68 14.15
N ARG A 30 -18.38 14.27 13.53
CA ARG A 30 -18.07 12.86 13.26
C ARG A 30 -16.62 12.60 12.88
N VAL A 31 -16.20 11.36 13.14
CA VAL A 31 -15.00 10.75 12.60
C VAL A 31 -15.39 9.81 11.47
N ARG A 32 -14.71 9.90 10.32
CA ARG A 32 -14.95 9.01 9.17
C ARG A 32 -13.64 8.60 8.50
N ILE A 33 -13.65 7.47 7.82
CA ILE A 33 -12.58 7.00 6.95
C ILE A 33 -13.01 7.16 5.49
N VAL A 34 -12.07 7.52 4.61
CA VAL A 34 -12.30 7.51 3.16
C VAL A 34 -12.14 6.07 2.66
N PRO A 35 -13.01 5.55 1.77
CA PRO A 35 -12.84 4.23 1.18
C PRO A 35 -11.63 4.22 0.23
N GLY A 36 -10.44 4.03 0.82
CA GLY A 36 -9.16 4.05 0.11
C GLY A 36 -7.99 4.35 1.05
N GLY A 37 -6.84 4.61 0.44
CA GLY A 37 -5.62 4.93 1.16
C GLY A 37 -4.41 4.96 0.25
N LEU A 38 -3.26 5.29 0.81
CA LEU A 38 -1.98 5.17 0.12
C LEU A 38 -1.41 3.77 0.39
N THR A 39 -1.37 2.93 -0.64
CA THR A 39 -0.61 1.68 -0.58
C THR A 39 0.81 1.94 -1.04
N ARG A 40 1.80 1.52 -0.24
CA ARG A 40 3.23 1.54 -0.63
C ARG A 40 3.74 0.12 -0.77
N VAL A 41 4.73 -0.05 -1.64
CA VAL A 41 5.31 -1.37 -1.96
C VAL A 41 6.84 -1.31 -1.88
N ALA A 42 7.45 -2.31 -1.25
CA ALA A 42 8.89 -2.49 -1.25
C ALA A 42 9.28 -3.21 -2.55
N MET A 43 9.88 -2.50 -3.50
CA MET A 43 10.15 -3.06 -4.85
C MET A 43 11.27 -4.10 -4.86
N LYS A 44 12.23 -3.98 -3.94
CA LYS A 44 13.34 -4.93 -3.79
C LYS A 44 12.86 -6.23 -3.14
N GLU A 45 13.30 -7.36 -3.67
CA GLU A 45 12.97 -8.68 -3.14
C GLU A 45 13.40 -8.80 -1.66
N GLY A 46 12.52 -9.35 -0.83
CA GLY A 46 12.73 -9.52 0.62
C GLY A 46 12.78 -8.22 1.44
N SER A 47 12.78 -7.05 0.80
CA SER A 47 12.83 -5.76 1.49
C SER A 47 11.52 -5.45 2.21
N LEU A 48 11.63 -4.80 3.35
CA LEU A 48 10.51 -4.18 4.08
C LEU A 48 10.47 -2.65 3.91
N VAL A 49 11.45 -2.09 3.19
CA VAL A 49 11.56 -0.64 2.99
C VAL A 49 10.65 -0.22 1.85
N VAL A 50 9.55 0.44 2.21
CA VAL A 50 8.55 0.99 1.27
C VAL A 50 8.76 2.47 0.95
N ASN A 51 9.79 3.11 1.51
CA ASN A 51 10.03 4.54 1.30
C ASN A 51 10.53 4.81 -0.14
N SER A 52 9.97 5.84 -0.78
CA SER A 52 10.29 6.22 -2.16
C SER A 52 11.76 6.60 -2.35
N SER A 53 12.39 7.22 -1.35
CA SER A 53 13.82 7.58 -1.40
C SER A 53 14.76 6.37 -1.55
N GLN A 54 14.28 5.16 -1.29
CA GLN A 54 15.06 3.91 -1.40
C GLN A 54 14.47 2.94 -2.42
N GLY A 55 13.70 3.44 -3.38
CA GLY A 55 13.09 2.63 -4.44
C GLY A 55 11.76 1.98 -4.04
N GLY A 56 11.09 2.49 -3.01
CA GLY A 56 9.71 2.14 -2.71
C GLY A 56 8.75 2.67 -3.77
N GLY A 57 7.75 1.87 -4.13
CA GLY A 57 6.68 2.23 -5.07
C GLY A 57 5.37 2.55 -4.35
N THR A 58 4.36 2.92 -5.14
CA THR A 58 2.99 3.07 -4.67
C THR A 58 2.03 2.27 -5.55
N LYS A 59 0.87 1.91 -4.99
CA LYS A 59 -0.23 1.26 -5.70
C LYS A 59 -1.53 1.98 -5.38
N ASP A 60 -2.45 1.92 -6.34
CA ASP A 60 -3.83 2.29 -6.08
C ASP A 60 -4.48 1.32 -5.07
N THR A 61 -5.42 1.82 -4.26
CA THR A 61 -6.11 1.04 -3.23
C THR A 61 -7.60 1.04 -3.53
N TRP A 62 -8.10 -0.09 -4.03
CA TRP A 62 -9.52 -0.24 -4.31
C TRP A 62 -10.24 -0.84 -3.10
N VAL A 63 -11.23 -0.11 -2.59
CA VAL A 63 -12.20 -0.62 -1.62
C VAL A 63 -13.50 -0.79 -2.38
N LEU A 64 -13.92 -2.04 -2.57
CA LEU A 64 -15.14 -2.38 -3.29
C LEU A 64 -16.33 -2.31 -2.34
N ASP A 65 -17.47 -1.85 -2.85
CA ASP A 65 -18.75 -1.99 -2.14
C ASP A 65 -19.17 -3.46 -2.10
N ALA A 66 -19.98 -3.81 -1.09
CA ALA A 66 -20.49 -5.16 -0.87
C ALA A 66 -21.71 -5.47 -1.76
#